data_AF-A0A223NWL4-F1
#
_entry.id   AF-A0A223NWL4-F1
#
_cell.length_a   1.000
_cell.length_b   1.000
_cell.length_c   1.000
_cell.angle_alpha   90.00
_cell.angle_beta   90.00
_cell.angle_gamma   90.00
#
_symmetry.space_group_name_H-M   'P 1'
#
loop_
_entity.id
_entity.type
_entity.pdbx_description
1 polymer ?
#
loop_
_entity_poly.entity_id
_entity_poly.type
_entity_poly.pdbx_seq_one_letter_code
_entity_poly.pdbx_strand_id
1 'polypeptide(L)'
;MEEIENFSDKIHEQSNEHAHHMLSEGKEKWVLYVALTTAVFAVLAAIAGLMAGAHADEAMLSQMRASDQWAFYQAKGVKSEILISSNKILVAMGKPPVTEDLNKVKENKAEQAAIMAEAKTFQQESDEHTAKHSTLAKSVTLFQVAIAIGAISIITKRKALWLGSMGFAAIGLFFLLGGFL
;
A
#
# COMPACT_ATOMS: atom_id res chain seq x y z
N MET A 1 -38.87 -2.86 -21.02
CA MET A 1 -38.70 -3.04 -19.56
C MET A 1 -38.87 -4.51 -19.17
N GLU A 2 -39.82 -5.24 -19.76
CA GLU A 2 -40.01 -6.69 -19.53
C GLU A 2 -38.78 -7.59 -19.83
N GLU A 3 -37.95 -7.27 -20.84
CA GLU A 3 -36.76 -8.09 -21.16
C GLU A 3 -35.66 -8.03 -20.09
N ILE A 4 -35.54 -6.90 -19.37
CA ILE A 4 -34.55 -6.74 -18.29
C ILE A 4 -35.02 -7.47 -17.03
N GLU A 5 -36.33 -7.44 -16.78
CA GLU A 5 -36.97 -8.14 -15.67
C GLU A 5 -36.85 -9.67 -15.87
N ASN A 6 -37.11 -10.17 -17.08
CA ASN A 6 -36.96 -11.58 -17.45
C ASN A 6 -35.51 -12.06 -17.36
N PHE A 7 -34.52 -11.22 -17.71
CA PHE A 7 -33.11 -11.56 -17.54
C PHE A 7 -32.68 -11.60 -16.06
N SER A 8 -33.15 -10.65 -15.25
CA SER A 8 -32.90 -10.60 -13.81
C SER A 8 -33.50 -11.83 -13.11
N ASP A 9 -34.75 -12.18 -13.46
CA ASP A 9 -35.42 -13.36 -12.93
C ASP A 9 -34.70 -14.65 -13.34
N LYS A 10 -34.19 -14.73 -14.57
CA LYS A 10 -33.43 -15.88 -15.05
C LYS A 10 -32.06 -16.02 -14.39
N ILE A 11 -31.39 -14.92 -14.08
CA ILE A 11 -30.15 -14.91 -13.26
C ILE A 11 -30.48 -15.37 -11.84
N HIS A 12 -31.55 -14.86 -11.25
CA HIS A 12 -31.99 -15.27 -9.92
C HIS A 12 -32.39 -16.74 -9.88
N GLU A 13 -33.15 -17.22 -10.85
CA GLU A 13 -33.60 -18.60 -10.96
C GLU A 13 -32.43 -19.54 -11.22
N GLN A 14 -31.50 -19.19 -12.13
CA GLN A 14 -30.30 -20.00 -12.38
C GLN A 14 -29.34 -20.01 -11.19
N SER A 15 -29.20 -18.89 -10.47
CA SER A 15 -28.43 -18.81 -9.22
C SER A 15 -29.08 -19.66 -8.13
N ASN A 16 -30.41 -19.62 -8.03
CA ASN A 16 -31.17 -20.37 -7.04
C ASN A 16 -31.18 -21.86 -7.38
N GLU A 17 -31.28 -22.24 -8.66
CA GLU A 17 -31.16 -23.63 -9.14
C GLU A 17 -29.74 -24.17 -8.95
N HIS A 18 -28.69 -23.40 -9.20
CA HIS A 18 -27.31 -23.82 -8.88
C HIS A 18 -27.15 -24.01 -7.37
N ALA A 19 -27.68 -23.10 -6.56
CA ALA A 19 -27.70 -23.25 -5.11
C ALA A 19 -28.52 -24.50 -4.68
N HIS A 20 -29.68 -24.75 -5.28
CA HIS A 20 -30.54 -25.89 -4.98
C HIS A 20 -29.96 -27.23 -5.45
N HIS A 21 -29.30 -27.27 -6.61
CA HIS A 21 -28.55 -28.45 -7.06
C HIS A 21 -27.36 -28.76 -6.14
N MET A 22 -26.71 -27.73 -5.59
CA MET A 22 -25.68 -27.86 -4.53
C MET A 22 -26.25 -28.12 -3.12
N LEU A 23 -27.57 -28.25 -2.95
CA LEU A 23 -28.25 -28.56 -1.67
C LEU A 23 -29.00 -29.91 -1.68
N SER A 24 -29.04 -30.61 -2.82
CA SER A 24 -29.85 -31.82 -3.03
C SER A 24 -29.11 -33.14 -2.81
N GLU A 25 -27.76 -33.14 -2.79
CA GLU A 25 -26.94 -34.35 -2.69
C GLU A 25 -26.33 -34.63 -1.30
N GLY A 26 -26.61 -33.93 -0.21
CA GLY A 26 -26.30 -34.41 1.17
C GLY A 26 -24.81 -34.63 1.55
N LYS A 27 -23.87 -34.62 0.60
CA LYS A 27 -22.41 -34.47 0.72
C LYS A 27 -22.01 -33.00 0.91
N GLU A 28 -22.99 -32.10 0.96
CA GLU A 28 -22.86 -30.68 0.65
C GLU A 28 -22.61 -29.78 1.87
N LYS A 29 -22.94 -30.22 3.10
CA LYS A 29 -22.75 -29.36 4.28
C LYS A 29 -21.28 -28.95 4.47
N TRP A 30 -20.35 -29.88 4.26
CA TRP A 30 -18.91 -29.56 4.37
C TRP A 30 -18.45 -28.62 3.25
N VAL A 31 -18.90 -28.85 2.01
CA VAL A 31 -18.58 -27.97 0.88
C VAL A 31 -19.15 -26.56 1.11
N LEU A 32 -20.37 -26.47 1.66
CA LEU A 32 -21.00 -25.21 2.05
C LEU A 32 -20.19 -24.46 3.13
N TYR A 33 -19.67 -25.17 4.14
CA TYR A 33 -18.77 -24.56 5.13
C TYR A 33 -17.47 -24.05 4.51
N VAL A 34 -16.86 -24.80 3.59
CA VAL A 34 -15.65 -24.35 2.88
C VAL A 34 -15.95 -23.12 2.03
N ALA A 35 -17.07 -23.11 1.32
CA ALA A 35 -17.50 -21.97 0.51
C ALA A 35 -17.75 -20.72 1.37
N LEU A 36 -18.47 -20.87 2.49
CA LEU A 36 -18.76 -19.77 3.42
C LEU A 36 -17.47 -19.20 4.03
N THR A 37 -16.56 -20.06 4.52
CA THR A 37 -15.28 -19.62 5.08
C THR A 37 -14.40 -18.92 4.03
N THR A 38 -14.41 -19.40 2.79
CA THR A 38 -13.70 -18.77 1.66
C THR A 38 -14.28 -17.39 1.33
N ALA A 39 -15.60 -17.23 1.35
CA ALA A 39 -16.25 -15.93 1.17
C ALA A 39 -15.85 -14.94 2.28
N VAL A 40 -15.80 -15.39 3.55
CA VAL A 40 -15.31 -14.56 4.66
C VAL A 40 -13.86 -14.14 4.44
N PHE A 41 -12.98 -15.05 4.01
CA PHE A 41 -11.59 -14.71 3.71
C PHE A 41 -11.47 -13.69 2.58
N ALA A 42 -12.33 -13.77 1.56
CA ALA A 42 -12.34 -12.80 0.46
C ALA A 42 -12.73 -11.40 0.94
N VAL A 43 -13.73 -11.29 1.82
CA VAL A 43 -14.11 -10.01 2.44
C VAL A 43 -12.97 -9.44 3.28
N LEU A 44 -12.32 -10.27 4.12
CA LEU A 44 -11.17 -9.84 4.92
C LEU A 44 -9.98 -9.42 4.04
N ALA A 45 -9.70 -10.15 2.97
CA ALA A 45 -8.67 -9.81 1.99
C ALA A 45 -8.97 -8.46 1.31
N ALA A 46 -10.22 -8.20 0.95
CA ALA A 46 -10.64 -6.94 0.35
C ALA A 46 -10.45 -5.77 1.33
N ILE A 47 -10.84 -5.93 2.60
CA ILE A 47 -10.64 -4.91 3.64
C ILE A 47 -9.15 -4.64 3.84
N ALA A 48 -8.34 -5.69 4.00
CA ALA A 48 -6.89 -5.55 4.13
C ALA A 48 -6.27 -4.86 2.90
N GLY A 49 -6.75 -5.20 1.70
CA GLY A 49 -6.30 -4.60 0.44
C GLY A 49 -6.62 -3.10 0.35
N LEU A 50 -7.83 -2.70 0.74
CA LEU A 50 -8.23 -1.29 0.78
C LEU A 50 -7.37 -0.48 1.77
N MET A 51 -7.16 -1.02 2.97
CA MET A 51 -6.30 -0.37 3.97
C MET A 51 -4.83 -0.30 3.53
N ALA A 52 -4.32 -1.39 2.93
CA ALA A 52 -2.98 -1.41 2.36
C ALA A 52 -2.85 -0.34 1.28
N GLY A 53 -3.85 -0.21 0.39
CA GLY A 53 -3.89 0.82 -0.64
C GLY A 53 -3.82 2.23 -0.07
N ALA A 54 -4.66 2.54 0.92
CA ALA A 54 -4.66 3.86 1.56
C ALA A 54 -3.30 4.23 2.18
N HIS A 55 -2.62 3.28 2.83
CA HIS A 55 -1.27 3.53 3.35
C HIS A 55 -0.20 3.62 2.26
N ALA A 56 -0.33 2.89 1.15
CA ALA A 56 0.58 3.05 0.01
C ALA A 56 0.44 4.44 -0.62
N ASP A 57 -0.80 4.94 -0.75
CA ASP A 57 -1.08 6.25 -1.32
C ASP A 57 -0.49 7.37 -0.45
N GLU A 58 -0.69 7.30 0.87
CA GLU A 58 -0.13 8.30 1.81
C GLU A 58 1.41 8.23 1.85
N ALA A 59 1.98 7.01 1.87
CA ALA A 59 3.43 6.84 1.78
C ALA A 59 4.00 7.49 0.52
N MET A 60 3.37 7.23 -0.63
CA MET A 60 3.77 7.82 -1.90
C MET A 60 3.64 9.35 -1.90
N LEU A 61 2.57 9.89 -1.31
CA LEU A 61 2.38 11.33 -1.18
C LEU A 61 3.48 11.98 -0.33
N SER A 62 3.77 11.42 0.85
CA SER A 62 4.86 11.93 1.71
C SER A 62 6.23 11.75 1.06
N GLN A 63 6.47 10.67 0.32
CA GLN A 63 7.69 10.48 -0.46
C GLN A 63 7.85 11.55 -1.56
N MET A 64 6.77 11.90 -2.25
CA MET A 64 6.77 12.98 -3.25
C MET A 64 7.10 14.32 -2.59
N ARG A 65 6.46 14.66 -1.46
CA ARG A 65 6.78 15.88 -0.69
C ARG A 65 8.24 15.91 -0.23
N ALA A 66 8.76 14.80 0.27
CA ALA A 66 10.17 14.67 0.65
C ALA A 66 11.10 14.91 -0.56
N SER A 67 10.76 14.33 -1.71
CA SER A 67 11.50 14.50 -2.97
C SER A 67 11.53 15.97 -3.42
N ASP A 68 10.39 16.67 -3.35
CA ASP A 68 10.30 18.09 -3.68
C ASP A 68 11.20 18.93 -2.75
N GLN A 69 11.19 18.64 -1.44
CA GLN A 69 12.07 19.33 -0.48
C GLN A 69 13.55 19.04 -0.74
N TRP A 70 13.91 17.80 -1.08
CA TRP A 70 15.28 17.48 -1.51
C TRP A 70 15.68 18.19 -2.80
N ALA A 71 14.75 18.40 -3.73
CA ALA A 71 15.00 19.19 -4.93
C ALA A 71 15.25 20.67 -4.59
N PHE A 72 14.46 21.25 -3.67
CA PHE A 72 14.68 22.63 -3.19
C PHE A 72 16.01 22.78 -2.46
N TYR A 73 16.36 21.84 -1.58
CA TYR A 73 17.65 21.78 -0.90
C TYR A 73 18.81 21.81 -1.91
N GLN A 74 18.76 20.93 -2.91
CA GLN A 74 19.78 20.85 -3.95
C GLN A 74 19.86 22.14 -4.78
N ALA A 75 18.72 22.72 -5.16
CA ALA A 75 18.69 23.97 -5.90
C ALA A 75 19.33 25.13 -5.12
N LYS A 76 19.09 25.21 -3.80
CA LYS A 76 19.73 26.19 -2.91
C LYS A 76 21.24 25.95 -2.76
N GLY A 77 21.66 24.69 -2.72
CA GLY A 77 23.06 24.29 -2.74
C GLY A 77 23.77 24.76 -4.01
N VAL A 78 23.17 24.50 -5.18
CA VAL A 78 23.70 24.94 -6.48
C VAL A 78 23.78 26.46 -6.58
N LYS A 79 22.73 27.19 -6.16
CA LYS A 79 22.76 28.67 -6.12
C LYS A 79 23.91 29.18 -5.26
N SER A 80 24.13 28.57 -4.10
CA SER A 80 25.23 28.94 -3.19
C SER A 80 26.59 28.67 -3.83
N GLU A 81 26.77 27.52 -4.50
CA GLU A 81 28.03 27.17 -5.15
C GLU A 81 28.35 28.07 -6.34
N ILE A 82 27.33 28.51 -7.09
CA ILE A 82 27.49 29.51 -8.16
C ILE A 82 28.02 30.83 -7.60
N LEU A 83 27.44 31.34 -6.51
CA LEU A 83 27.90 32.57 -5.85
C LEU A 83 29.33 32.43 -5.31
N ILE A 84 29.66 31.29 -4.71
CA ILE A 84 31.03 31.00 -4.24
C ILE A 84 32.01 30.96 -5.41
N SER A 85 31.64 30.30 -6.50
CA SER A 85 32.48 30.16 -7.70
C SER A 85 32.72 31.51 -8.39
N SER A 86 31.69 32.34 -8.52
CA SER A 86 31.81 33.72 -9.03
C SER A 86 32.79 34.54 -8.19
N ASN A 87 32.73 34.44 -6.86
CA ASN A 87 33.67 35.13 -5.97
C ASN A 87 35.10 34.60 -6.07
N LYS A 88 35.29 33.27 -6.23
CA LYS A 88 36.62 32.68 -6.48
C LYS A 88 37.25 33.24 -7.75
N ILE A 89 36.47 33.42 -8.82
CA ILE A 89 36.93 34.02 -10.08
C ILE A 89 37.34 35.48 -9.86
N LEU A 90 36.52 36.28 -9.16
CA LEU A 90 36.86 37.68 -8.85
C LEU A 90 38.18 37.81 -8.10
N VAL A 91 38.39 36.98 -7.08
CA VAL A 91 39.64 36.96 -6.30
C VAL A 91 40.83 36.56 -7.16
N ALA A 92 40.68 35.55 -8.04
CA ALA A 92 41.73 35.16 -8.99
C ALA A 92 42.08 36.28 -9.99
N MET A 93 41.13 37.17 -10.28
CA MET A 93 41.34 38.37 -11.10
C MET A 93 41.87 39.58 -10.30
N GLY A 94 42.20 39.41 -9.02
CA GLY A 94 42.68 40.49 -8.15
C GLY A 94 41.60 41.47 -7.68
N LYS A 95 40.31 41.15 -7.87
CA LYS A 95 39.17 41.95 -7.41
C LYS A 95 38.69 41.45 -6.03
N PRO A 96 38.22 42.34 -5.15
CA PRO A 96 37.65 41.92 -3.87
C PRO A 96 36.35 41.12 -4.10
N PRO A 97 36.05 40.13 -3.24
CA PRO A 97 34.80 39.40 -3.29
C PRO A 97 33.61 40.31 -2.93
N VAL A 98 32.44 40.00 -3.50
CA VAL A 98 31.19 40.70 -3.22
C VAL A 98 30.64 40.22 -1.87
N THR A 99 30.63 41.10 -0.88
CA THR A 99 30.17 40.78 0.48
C THR A 99 28.70 40.38 0.55
N GLU A 100 27.86 40.94 -0.33
CA GLU A 100 26.44 40.59 -0.44
C GLU A 100 26.23 39.13 -0.82
N ASP A 101 27.03 38.60 -1.75
CA ASP A 101 26.97 37.19 -2.16
C ASP A 101 27.35 36.25 -1.02
N LEU A 102 28.36 36.63 -0.23
CA LEU A 102 28.77 35.85 0.95
C LEU A 102 27.67 35.82 2.03
N ASN A 103 26.90 36.90 2.19
CA ASN A 103 25.76 36.93 3.08
C ASN A 103 24.61 36.05 2.56
N LYS A 104 24.30 36.13 1.25
CA LYS A 104 23.31 35.25 0.60
C LYS A 104 23.67 33.78 0.69
N VAL A 105 24.95 33.43 0.61
CA VAL A 105 25.42 32.04 0.82
C VAL A 105 25.15 31.57 2.24
N LYS A 106 25.40 32.41 3.26
CA LYS A 106 25.09 32.06 4.66
C LYS A 106 23.59 31.88 4.88
N GLU A 107 22.78 32.77 4.35
CA GLU A 107 21.31 32.69 4.40
C GLU A 107 20.79 31.42 3.72
N ASN A 108 21.21 31.15 2.47
CA ASN A 108 20.81 29.94 1.74
C ASN A 108 21.26 28.64 2.44
N LYS A 109 22.39 28.66 3.17
CA LYS A 109 22.84 27.52 3.98
C LYS A 109 21.98 27.32 5.24
N ALA A 110 21.55 28.41 5.88
CA ALA A 110 20.64 28.34 7.02
C ALA A 110 19.27 27.79 6.59
N GLU A 111 18.73 28.27 5.46
CA GLU A 111 17.47 27.76 4.89
C GLU A 111 17.59 26.29 4.46
N GLN A 112 18.72 25.87 3.89
CA GLN A 112 18.98 24.47 3.54
C GLN A 112 18.85 23.54 4.75
N ALA A 113 19.27 23.96 5.93
CA ALA A 113 19.12 23.15 7.14
C ALA A 113 17.64 22.93 7.51
N ALA A 114 16.80 23.96 7.36
CA ALA A 114 15.36 23.86 7.59
C ALA A 114 14.68 22.96 6.57
N ILE A 115 14.98 23.14 5.27
CA ILE A 115 14.45 22.31 4.18
C ILE A 115 14.85 20.84 4.36
N MET A 116 16.09 20.59 4.76
CA MET A 116 16.58 19.24 5.02
C MET A 116 15.86 18.57 6.20
N ALA A 117 15.55 19.33 7.25
CA ALA A 117 14.78 18.82 8.38
C ALA A 117 13.35 18.44 7.94
N GLU A 118 12.69 19.31 7.17
CA GLU A 118 11.36 19.06 6.63
C GLU A 118 11.32 17.85 5.68
N ALA A 119 12.30 17.74 4.77
CA ALA A 119 12.44 16.61 3.87
C ALA A 119 12.56 15.28 4.63
N LYS A 120 13.30 15.27 5.74
CA LYS A 120 13.46 14.08 6.59
C LYS A 120 12.18 13.73 7.34
N THR A 121 11.41 14.72 7.80
CA THR A 121 10.12 14.46 8.45
C THR A 121 9.16 13.77 7.49
N PHE A 122 9.03 14.27 6.25
CA PHE A 122 8.19 13.62 5.24
C PHE A 122 8.71 12.23 4.83
N GLN A 123 10.03 12.04 4.82
CA GLN A 123 10.62 10.71 4.57
C GLN A 123 10.25 9.72 5.68
N GLN A 124 10.28 10.15 6.94
CA GLN A 124 9.90 9.31 8.08
C GLN A 124 8.41 8.93 8.02
N GLU A 125 7.55 9.90 7.73
CA GLU A 125 6.10 9.66 7.54
C GLU A 125 5.84 8.65 6.42
N SER A 126 6.55 8.79 5.28
CA SER A 126 6.51 7.83 4.17
C SER A 126 6.93 6.42 4.61
N ASP A 127 8.03 6.30 5.35
CA ASP A 127 8.55 5.02 5.80
C ASP A 127 7.58 4.33 6.78
N GLU A 128 6.93 5.09 7.67
CA GLU A 128 5.91 4.59 8.59
C GLU A 128 4.70 4.03 7.85
N HIS A 129 4.18 4.78 6.87
CA HIS A 129 3.06 4.31 6.04
C HIS A 129 3.44 3.10 5.18
N THR A 130 4.66 3.07 4.66
CA THR A 130 5.19 1.93 3.90
C THR A 130 5.27 0.65 4.76
N ALA A 131 5.69 0.78 6.03
CA ALA A 131 5.74 -0.35 6.95
C ALA A 131 4.35 -0.94 7.24
N LYS A 132 3.34 -0.07 7.42
CA LYS A 132 1.93 -0.48 7.58
C LYS A 132 1.39 -1.15 6.31
N HIS A 133 1.63 -0.55 5.15
CA HIS A 133 1.28 -1.14 3.85
C HIS A 133 1.88 -2.55 3.69
N SER A 134 3.17 -2.72 3.98
CA SER A 134 3.85 -4.02 3.87
C SER A 134 3.22 -5.10 4.75
N THR A 135 2.84 -4.73 5.97
CA THR A 135 2.20 -5.65 6.93
C THR A 135 0.80 -6.07 6.46
N LEU A 136 0.00 -5.12 5.97
CA LEU A 136 -1.33 -5.39 5.43
C LEU A 136 -1.26 -6.18 4.11
N ALA A 137 -0.29 -5.90 3.23
CA ALA A 137 -0.07 -6.66 2.01
C ALA A 137 0.21 -8.15 2.29
N LYS A 138 1.00 -8.45 3.33
CA LYS A 138 1.22 -9.84 3.78
C LYS A 138 -0.08 -10.52 4.21
N SER A 139 -0.96 -9.81 4.90
CA SER A 139 -2.29 -10.32 5.27
C SER A 139 -3.12 -10.66 4.03
N VAL A 140 -3.19 -9.76 3.04
CA VAL A 140 -3.89 -10.00 1.77
C VAL A 140 -3.38 -11.28 1.09
N THR A 141 -2.06 -11.43 0.97
CA THR A 141 -1.45 -12.61 0.35
C THR A 141 -1.81 -13.90 1.10
N LEU A 142 -1.80 -13.89 2.45
CA LEU A 142 -2.17 -15.05 3.26
C LEU A 142 -3.63 -15.46 3.08
N PHE A 143 -4.55 -14.49 2.99
CA PHE A 143 -5.95 -14.80 2.68
C PHE A 143 -6.13 -15.35 1.27
N GLN A 144 -5.40 -14.84 0.27
CA GLN A 144 -5.42 -15.40 -1.10
C GLN A 144 -4.93 -16.85 -1.13
N VAL A 145 -3.87 -17.18 -0.39
CA VAL A 145 -3.40 -18.56 -0.24
C VAL A 145 -4.44 -19.42 0.46
N ALA A 146 -5.07 -18.92 1.52
CA ALA A 146 -6.15 -19.64 2.22
C ALA A 146 -7.34 -19.94 1.30
N ILE A 147 -7.75 -18.97 0.47
CA ILE A 147 -8.82 -19.14 -0.53
C ILE A 147 -8.44 -20.22 -1.56
N ALA A 148 -7.22 -20.18 -2.09
CA ALA A 148 -6.74 -21.15 -3.06
C ALA A 148 -6.71 -22.58 -2.48
N ILE A 149 -6.19 -22.75 -1.26
CA ILE A 149 -6.18 -24.04 -0.57
C ILE A 149 -7.61 -24.51 -0.26
N GLY A 150 -8.50 -23.59 0.12
CA GLY A 150 -9.93 -23.85 0.31
C GLY A 150 -10.58 -24.43 -0.96
N ALA A 151 -10.36 -23.80 -2.11
CA ALA A 151 -10.86 -24.29 -3.39
C ALA A 151 -10.30 -25.67 -3.76
N ILE A 152 -8.99 -25.88 -3.60
CA ILE A 152 -8.34 -27.19 -3.85
C ILE A 152 -8.90 -28.26 -2.91
N SER A 153 -9.22 -27.91 -1.66
CA SER A 153 -9.80 -28.85 -0.70
C SER A 153 -11.12 -29.42 -1.19
N ILE A 154 -11.99 -28.59 -1.80
CA ILE A 154 -13.27 -29.02 -2.38
C ILE A 154 -13.05 -30.02 -3.50
N ILE A 155 -12.16 -29.70 -4.45
CA ILE A 155 -11.86 -30.55 -5.62
C ILE A 155 -11.27 -31.89 -5.19
N THR A 156 -10.32 -31.87 -4.26
CA THR A 156 -9.62 -33.07 -3.79
C THR A 156 -10.41 -33.84 -2.72
N LYS A 157 -11.51 -33.28 -2.22
CA LYS A 157 -12.33 -33.82 -1.11
C LYS A 157 -11.51 -34.13 0.15
N ARG A 158 -10.42 -33.38 0.39
CA ARG A 158 -9.51 -33.58 1.54
C ARG A 158 -9.74 -32.53 2.62
N LYS A 159 -10.37 -32.94 3.73
CA LYS A 159 -10.62 -32.08 4.90
C LYS A 159 -9.35 -31.50 5.55
N ALA A 160 -8.23 -32.22 5.45
CA ALA A 160 -6.94 -31.74 5.97
C ALA A 160 -6.47 -30.45 5.28
N LEU A 161 -6.74 -30.29 3.98
CA LEU A 161 -6.39 -29.07 3.25
C LEU A 161 -7.25 -27.89 3.70
N TRP A 162 -8.54 -28.12 3.98
CA TRP A 162 -9.40 -27.09 4.56
C TRP A 162 -8.93 -26.66 5.96
N LEU A 163 -8.46 -27.59 6.79
CA LEU A 163 -7.87 -27.21 8.08
C LEU A 163 -6.58 -26.40 7.90
N GLY A 164 -5.79 -26.73 6.86
CA GLY A 164 -4.63 -25.95 6.46
C GLY A 164 -4.98 -24.52 6.05
N SER A 165 -6.03 -24.32 5.25
CA SER A 165 -6.46 -22.97 4.85
C SER A 165 -6.92 -22.13 6.03
N MET A 166 -7.61 -22.72 7.01
CA MET A 166 -7.95 -22.05 8.27
C MET A 166 -6.70 -21.57 9.02
N GLY A 167 -5.62 -22.34 9.01
CA GLY A 167 -4.34 -21.96 9.60
C GLY A 167 -3.73 -20.72 8.91
N PHE A 168 -3.67 -20.71 7.58
CA PHE A 168 -3.21 -19.54 6.81
C PHE A 168 -4.09 -18.31 7.05
N ALA A 169 -5.41 -18.48 7.11
CA ALA A 169 -6.34 -17.39 7.40
C ALA A 169 -6.16 -16.82 8.82
N ALA A 170 -5.88 -17.66 9.82
CA ALA A 170 -5.60 -17.20 11.18
C ALA A 170 -4.32 -16.35 11.25
N ILE A 171 -3.26 -16.76 10.53
CA ILE A 171 -2.03 -15.96 10.41
C ILE A 171 -2.32 -14.66 9.65
N GLY A 172 -3.12 -14.72 8.57
CA GLY A 172 -3.56 -13.54 7.82
C GLY A 172 -4.32 -12.53 8.67
N LEU A 173 -5.18 -13.02 9.58
CA LEU A 173 -5.90 -12.20 10.54
C LEU A 173 -4.97 -11.55 11.56
N PHE A 174 -3.93 -12.26 12.03
CA PHE A 174 -2.92 -11.68 12.92
C PHE A 174 -2.19 -10.51 12.25
N PHE A 175 -1.77 -10.64 10.99
CA PHE A 175 -1.15 -9.54 10.24
C PHE A 175 -2.14 -8.40 9.97
N LEU A 176 -3.42 -8.68 9.73
CA LEU A 176 -4.46 -7.66 9.55
C LEU A 176 -4.60 -6.81 10.82
N LEU A 177 -4.71 -7.46 11.99
CA LEU A 177 -4.82 -6.77 13.28
C LEU A 177 -3.54 -6.00 13.63
N GLY A 178 -2.36 -6.58 13.32
CA GLY A 178 -1.08 -5.91 13.51
C GLY A 178 -0.84 -4.74 12.56
N GLY A 179 -1.47 -4.72 11.39
CA GLY A 179 -1.46 -3.56 10.48
C GLY A 179 -2.50 -2.49 10.81
N PHE A 180 -3.49 -2.82 11.65
CA PHE A 180 -4.49 -1.88 12.17
C PHE A 180 -3.95 -1.07 13.36
N LEU A 181 -3.08 -1.67 14.18
CA LEU A 181 -2.45 -1.04 15.36
C LEU A 181 -1.22 -0.21 14.96
#